data_AF-A0A6B3G058-F1
#
_entry.id   AF-A0A6B3G058-F1
#
_cell.length_a   1.000
_cell.length_b   1.000
_cell.length_c   1.000
_cell.angle_alpha   90.00
_cell.angle_beta   90.00
_cell.angle_gamma   90.00
#
_symmetry.space_group_name_H-M   'P 1'
#
loop_
_entity.id
_entity.type
_entity.pdbx_description
1 polymer ?
#
loop_
_entity_poly.entity_id
_entity_poly.type
_entity_poly.pdbx_seq_one_letter_code
_entity_poly.pdbx_strand_id
1 'polypeptide(L)'
;HRTVVHSAAGAAEQEAVFAGRVAGHPTVTVLRPDDPATRPDAEHEAVTLTATVAPQGPVDWRGAEVRQRFADVLVERAGAAVPGLRERILHAEIRTPAETETETGAEGG
;
A
#
# COMPACT_ATOMS: atom_id res chain seq x y z
N HIS A 1 11.32 -6.39 -10.48
CA HIS A 1 10.28 -7.42 -10.66
C HIS A 1 8.95 -6.94 -10.09
N ARG A 2 7.82 -7.41 -10.64
CA ARG A 2 6.46 -7.07 -10.19
C ARG A 2 5.70 -8.36 -9.85
N THR A 3 5.13 -8.40 -8.66
CA THR A 3 4.28 -9.51 -8.18
C THR A 3 2.94 -8.95 -7.73
N VAL A 4 1.84 -9.67 -7.97
CA VAL A 4 0.51 -9.31 -7.47
C VAL A 4 0.04 -10.39 -6.50
N VAL A 5 -0.22 -9.99 -5.26
CA VAL A 5 -0.82 -10.84 -4.22
C VAL A 5 -2.31 -10.58 -4.23
N HIS A 6 -3.08 -11.47 -4.86
CA HIS A 6 -4.53 -11.31 -4.98
C HIS A 6 -5.25 -11.44 -3.63
N SER A 7 -6.33 -10.68 -3.48
CA SER A 7 -7.26 -10.86 -2.36
C SER A 7 -7.83 -12.28 -2.31
N ALA A 8 -7.88 -12.86 -1.12
CA ALA A 8 -8.62 -14.10 -0.88
C ALA A 8 -10.14 -13.87 -0.86
N ALA A 9 -10.57 -12.60 -0.78
CA ALA A 9 -11.96 -12.16 -0.70
C ALA A 9 -12.22 -11.01 -1.70
N GLY A 10 -11.87 -11.21 -2.97
CA GLY A 10 -11.90 -10.14 -3.98
C GLY A 10 -13.25 -9.43 -4.15
N ALA A 11 -14.37 -10.16 -4.03
CA ALA A 11 -15.70 -9.52 -4.07
C ALA A 11 -15.93 -8.58 -2.87
N ALA A 12 -15.46 -8.97 -1.67
CA ALA A 12 -15.56 -8.14 -0.47
C ALA A 12 -14.58 -6.96 -0.50
N GLU A 13 -13.40 -7.14 -1.11
CA GLU A 13 -12.47 -6.03 -1.40
C GLU A 13 -13.15 -4.97 -2.27
N GLN A 14 -13.71 -5.39 -3.41
CA GLN A 14 -14.38 -4.48 -4.34
C GLN A 14 -15.56 -3.78 -3.68
N GLU A 15 -16.43 -4.54 -3.00
CA GLU A 15 -17.59 -3.97 -2.30
C GLU A 15 -17.16 -2.93 -1.26
N ALA A 16 -16.13 -3.21 -0.46
CA ALA A 16 -15.63 -2.26 0.52
C ALA A 16 -15.11 -0.97 -0.13
N VAL A 17 -14.27 -1.09 -1.16
CA VAL A 17 -13.69 0.07 -1.87
C VAL A 17 -14.79 0.93 -2.48
N PHE A 18 -15.72 0.33 -3.22
CA PHE A 18 -16.82 1.07 -3.88
C PHE A 18 -17.85 1.61 -2.89
N ALA A 19 -17.99 0.99 -1.71
CA ALA A 19 -18.81 1.51 -0.61
C ALA A 19 -18.10 2.60 0.22
N GLY A 20 -16.89 3.03 -0.16
CA GLY A 20 -16.14 4.05 0.57
C GLY A 20 -15.59 3.57 1.92
N ARG A 21 -15.23 2.29 2.03
CA ARG A 21 -14.69 1.66 3.23
C ARG A 21 -13.29 1.10 2.99
N VAL A 22 -12.58 0.87 4.08
CA VAL A 22 -11.27 0.19 4.05
C VAL A 22 -11.48 -1.30 3.81
N ALA A 23 -10.82 -1.85 2.78
CA ALA A 23 -10.83 -3.28 2.49
C ALA A 23 -9.97 -4.05 3.52
N GLY A 24 -10.52 -5.12 4.12
CA GLY A 24 -9.80 -5.92 5.12
C GLY A 24 -8.71 -6.82 4.53
N HIS A 25 -8.88 -7.28 3.29
CA HIS A 25 -7.93 -8.13 2.57
C HIS A 25 -7.67 -7.57 1.17
N PRO A 26 -6.86 -6.51 1.04
CA PRO A 26 -6.60 -5.93 -0.27
C PRO A 26 -5.73 -6.86 -1.13
N THR A 27 -5.93 -6.73 -2.44
CA THR A 27 -4.98 -7.13 -3.46
C THR A 27 -3.80 -6.16 -3.41
N VAL A 28 -2.58 -6.70 -3.33
CA VAL A 28 -1.36 -5.88 -3.21
C VAL A 28 -0.46 -6.12 -4.41
N THR A 29 -0.12 -5.05 -5.12
CA THR A 29 0.98 -5.06 -6.08
C THR A 29 2.28 -4.78 -5.32
N VAL A 30 3.25 -5.68 -5.47
CA VAL A 30 4.60 -5.56 -4.93
C VAL A 30 5.54 -5.28 -6.09
N LEU A 31 6.18 -4.11 -6.07
CA LEU A 31 7.22 -3.73 -7.01
C LEU A 31 8.57 -3.72 -6.29
N ARG A 32 9.55 -4.39 -6.88
CA ARG A 32 10.93 -4.50 -6.37
C ARG A 32 11.90 -4.27 -7.52
N PRO A 33 12.19 -3.01 -7.86
CA PRO A 33 13.14 -2.70 -8.92
C PRO A 33 14.54 -3.16 -8.49
N ASP A 34 15.30 -3.75 -9.41
CA ASP A 34 16.74 -3.99 -9.21
C ASP A 34 17.50 -2.79 -9.78
N ASP A 35 17.17 -1.60 -9.28
CA ASP A 35 17.78 -0.34 -9.69
C ASP A 35 18.69 0.17 -8.56
N PRO A 36 20.03 0.14 -8.73
CA PRO A 36 20.97 0.64 -7.74
C PRO A 36 20.73 2.09 -7.33
N ALA A 37 20.13 2.93 -8.19
CA ALA A 37 19.84 4.34 -7.85
C ALA A 37 18.73 4.49 -6.80
N THR A 38 17.96 3.43 -6.53
CA THR A 38 16.84 3.44 -5.59
C THR A 38 17.20 2.93 -4.19
N ARG A 39 18.46 2.52 -3.97
CA ARG A 39 18.94 1.96 -2.71
C ARG A 39 20.27 2.58 -2.28
N PRO A 40 20.54 2.68 -0.97
CA PRO A 40 21.79 3.27 -0.48
C PRO A 40 23.03 2.43 -0.85
N ASP A 41 22.93 1.10 -0.87
CA ASP A 41 24.00 0.18 -1.24
C ASP A 41 23.45 -1.19 -1.69
N ALA A 42 24.33 -2.17 -1.94
CA ALA A 42 23.99 -3.49 -2.46
C ALA A 42 23.27 -4.43 -1.47
N GLU A 43 23.34 -4.17 -0.15
CA GLU A 43 22.70 -4.97 0.90
C GLU A 43 21.25 -4.54 1.16
N HIS A 44 20.83 -3.42 0.57
CA HIS A 44 19.49 -2.88 0.70
C HIS A 44 18.64 -3.15 -0.55
N GLU A 45 17.33 -3.02 -0.41
CA GLU A 45 16.41 -3.06 -1.55
C GLU A 45 15.31 -2.01 -1.40
N ALA A 46 14.80 -1.53 -2.53
CA ALA A 46 13.59 -0.71 -2.58
C ALA A 46 12.38 -1.61 -2.85
N VAL A 47 11.31 -1.42 -2.08
CA VAL A 47 10.04 -2.13 -2.25
C VAL A 47 8.90 -1.12 -2.24
N THR A 48 8.06 -1.14 -3.27
CA THR A 48 6.83 -0.34 -3.32
C THR A 48 5.63 -1.28 -3.23
N LEU A 49 4.74 -0.99 -2.29
CA LEU A 49 3.47 -1.68 -2.10
C LEU A 49 2.34 -0.75 -2.58
N THR A 50 1.44 -1.28 -3.40
CA THR A 50 0.30 -0.52 -3.91
C THR A 50 -0.97 -1.35 -3.83
N ALA A 51 -2.07 -0.74 -3.38
CA ALA A 51 -3.40 -1.34 -3.36
C ALA A 51 -4.43 -0.31 -3.83
N THR A 52 -5.54 -0.81 -4.37
CA THR A 52 -6.72 0.02 -4.64
C THR A 52 -7.45 0.29 -3.33
N VAL A 53 -7.81 1.53 -3.07
CA VAL A 53 -8.45 1.98 -1.83
C VAL A 53 -9.65 2.87 -2.12
N ALA A 54 -10.52 3.03 -1.13
CA ALA A 54 -11.55 4.07 -1.16
C ALA A 54 -10.89 5.47 -1.22
N PRO A 55 -11.53 6.44 -1.89
CA PRO A 55 -10.98 7.79 -2.01
C PRO A 55 -10.93 8.51 -0.65
N GLN A 56 -10.17 9.60 -0.59
CA GLN A 56 -10.27 10.57 0.50
C GLN A 56 -11.69 11.13 0.58
N GLY A 57 -12.19 11.30 1.81
CA GLY A 57 -13.54 11.78 2.10
C GLY A 57 -14.37 10.73 2.82
N PRO A 58 -14.87 9.69 2.12
CA PRO A 58 -15.53 8.54 2.76
C PRO A 58 -14.64 7.82 3.79
N VAL A 59 -13.34 7.78 3.50
CA VAL A 59 -12.30 7.40 4.47
C VAL A 59 -11.41 8.62 4.71
N ASP A 60 -11.12 8.91 5.98
CA ASP A 60 -10.16 9.94 6.33
C ASP A 60 -8.72 9.39 6.36
N TRP A 61 -8.03 9.48 5.22
CA TRP A 61 -6.64 9.05 5.08
C TRP A 61 -5.64 10.02 5.70
N ARG A 62 -6.07 11.21 6.12
CA ARG A 62 -5.25 12.13 6.91
C ARG A 62 -5.05 11.61 8.34
N GLY A 63 -5.95 10.75 8.81
CA GLY A 63 -5.87 10.09 10.11
C GLY A 63 -4.64 9.18 10.23
N ALA A 64 -3.75 9.52 11.16
CA ALA A 64 -2.49 8.79 11.39
C ALA A 64 -2.72 7.29 11.71
N GLU A 65 -3.76 6.97 12.48
CA GLU A 65 -4.09 5.60 12.83
C GLU A 65 -4.57 4.79 11.62
N VAL A 66 -5.46 5.37 10.79
CA VAL A 66 -6.05 4.70 9.62
C VAL A 66 -4.95 4.36 8.61
N ARG A 67 -4.11 5.33 8.26
CA ARG A 67 -3.02 5.10 7.30
C ARG A 67 -1.99 4.10 7.80
N GLN A 68 -1.62 4.15 9.09
CA GLN A 68 -0.64 3.23 9.66
C GLN A 68 -1.19 1.80 9.67
N ARG A 69 -2.42 1.63 10.17
CA ARG A 69 -3.08 0.32 10.21
C ARG A 69 -3.21 -0.29 8.82
N PHE A 70 -3.57 0.51 7.82
CA PHE A 70 -3.68 0.01 6.45
C PHE A 70 -2.32 -0.34 5.84
N ALA A 71 -1.28 0.47 6.09
CA ALA A 71 0.09 0.14 5.69
C ALA A 71 0.57 -1.18 6.31
N ASP A 72 0.25 -1.44 7.59
CA ASP A 72 0.57 -2.70 8.26
C ASP A 72 -0.13 -3.90 7.61
N VAL A 73 -1.37 -3.72 7.13
CA VAL A 73 -2.07 -4.74 6.34
C VAL A 73 -1.34 -4.97 5.02
N LEU A 74 -0.94 -3.93 4.29
CA LEU A 74 -0.20 -4.10 3.04
C LEU A 74 1.13 -4.85 3.23
N VAL A 75 1.88 -4.52 4.29
CA VAL A 75 3.15 -5.20 4.63
C VAL A 75 2.92 -6.67 4.97
N GLU A 76 1.90 -6.98 5.75
CA GLU A 76 1.54 -8.37 6.08
C GLU A 76 1.21 -9.17 4.82
N ARG A 77 0.35 -8.62 3.96
CA ARG A 77 -0.08 -9.26 2.71
C ARG A 77 1.08 -9.44 1.73
N ALA A 78 1.95 -8.44 1.63
CA ALA A 78 3.15 -8.50 0.80
C ALA A 78 4.14 -9.58 1.26
N GLY A 79 4.06 -10.04 2.51
CA GLY A 79 4.83 -11.16 3.04
C GLY A 79 4.70 -12.45 2.22
N ALA A 80 3.57 -12.64 1.53
CA ALA A 80 3.37 -13.77 0.61
C ALA A 80 4.31 -13.72 -0.61
N ALA A 81 4.71 -12.52 -1.05
CA ALA A 81 5.66 -12.32 -2.15
C ALA A 81 7.08 -12.06 -1.67
N VAL A 82 7.23 -11.49 -0.46
CA VAL A 82 8.52 -11.11 0.14
C VAL A 82 8.54 -11.60 1.59
N PRO A 83 8.93 -12.86 1.83
CA PRO A 83 8.98 -13.41 3.18
C PRO A 83 9.84 -12.56 4.12
N GLY A 84 9.34 -12.32 5.33
CA GLY A 84 10.05 -11.54 6.35
C GLY A 84 10.17 -10.04 6.04
N LEU A 85 9.32 -9.48 5.16
CA LEU A 85 9.40 -8.07 4.78
C LEU A 85 9.33 -7.15 6.00
N ARG A 86 8.41 -7.39 6.94
CA ARG A 86 8.19 -6.53 8.12
C ARG A 86 9.46 -6.35 8.94
N GLU A 87 10.19 -7.43 9.18
CA GLU A 87 11.39 -7.46 10.02
C GLU A 87 12.59 -6.78 9.33
N ARG A 88 12.50 -6.56 8.01
CA ARG A 88 13.57 -6.01 7.17
C ARG A 88 13.37 -4.52 6.85
N ILE A 89 12.27 -3.91 7.29
CA ILE A 89 11.99 -2.49 7.05
C ILE A 89 12.91 -1.64 7.93
N LEU A 90 13.80 -0.87 7.30
CA LEU A 90 14.61 0.15 7.96
C LEU A 90 13.97 1.54 7.90
N HIS A 91 13.22 1.82 6.83
CA HIS A 91 12.49 3.06 6.60
C HIS A 91 11.26 2.78 5.74
N ALA A 92 10.17 3.49 5.99
CA ALA A 92 8.96 3.42 5.20
C ALA A 92 8.32 4.81 5.07
N GLU A 93 7.86 5.13 3.87
CA GLU A 93 7.00 6.29 3.58
C GLU A 93 5.62 5.76 3.21
N ILE A 94 4.57 6.33 3.82
CA ILE A 94 3.18 5.98 3.51
C ILE A 94 2.62 7.09 2.62
N ARG A 95 2.08 6.72 1.47
CA ARG A 95 1.41 7.62 0.53
C ARG A 95 -0.04 7.19 0.38
N THR A 96 -0.97 8.11 0.56
CA THR A 96 -2.42 7.89 0.58
C THR A 96 -3.12 8.81 -0.42
N PRO A 97 -4.42 8.56 -0.72
CA PRO A 97 -5.19 9.47 -1.56
C PRO A 97 -5.21 10.93 -1.07
N ALA A 98 -5.08 11.15 0.25
CA ALA A 98 -5.01 12.51 0.79
C ALA A 98 -3.77 13.29 0.32
N GLU A 99 -2.61 12.62 0.18
CA GLU A 99 -1.42 13.25 -0.39
C GLU A 99 -1.62 13.55 -1.87
N THR A 100 -2.19 12.63 -2.65
CA THR A 100 -2.46 12.86 -4.07
C THR A 100 -3.41 14.03 -4.29
N GLU A 101 -4.50 14.11 -3.52
CA GLU A 101 -5.44 15.24 -3.55
C GLU A 101 -4.73 16.56 -3.26
N THR A 102 -3.91 16.60 -2.22
CA THR A 102 -3.19 17.81 -1.78
C THR A 102 -2.18 18.28 -2.83
N GLU A 103 -1.43 17.36 -3.43
CA GLU A 103 -0.33 17.69 -4.34
C GLU A 103 -0.77 17.97 -5.76
N THR A 104 -1.86 17.35 -6.21
CA THR A 104 -2.29 17.39 -7.61
C THR A 104 -3.63 18.08 -7.82
N GLY A 105 -4.43 18.26 -6.76
CA GLY A 105 -5.80 18.75 -6.84
C GLY A 105 -6.82 17.72 -7.36
N ALA A 106 -6.42 16.45 -7.51
CA ALA A 106 -7.35 15.37 -7.86
C ALA A 106 -8.29 15.09 -6.67
N GLU A 107 -9.57 15.43 -6.82
CA GLU A 107 -10.57 15.23 -5.77
C GLU A 107 -10.68 13.74 -5.37
N GLY A 108 -10.54 13.46 -4.09
CA GLY A 108 -10.52 12.09 -3.56
C GLY A 108 -9.18 11.36 -3.70
N GLY A 109 -8.20 11.97 -4.37
CA GLY A 109 -6.87 11.43 -4.65
C GLY A 109 -6.73 10.74 -5.99
#